data_AF-A0A5D0N6Z2-F1
#
_entry.id   AF-A0A5D0N6Z2-F1
#
_cell.length_a   1.000
_cell.length_b   1.000
_cell.length_c   1.000
_cell.angle_alpha   90.00
_cell.angle_beta   90.00
_cell.angle_gamma   90.00
#
_symmetry.space_group_name_H-M   'P 1'
#
loop_
_entity.id
_entity.type
_entity.pdbx_description
1 polymer ?
#
loop_
_entity_poly.entity_id
_entity_poly.type
_entity_poly.pdbx_seq_one_letter_code
_entity_poly.pdbx_strand_id
1 'polypeptide(L)'
;MSAGWVAGRVRARGLARRRLGPGRARSLAGCGSLHDALASLAATPYGHGVAEGQDLASAQHAVAETLLWHLRVLAGWLPRGGAAALRAVAGWFELANVDGLLQRLDGRPAEEPYVLGALGTAWPRLRDARDIAELRERLAASSWGDPGETDPWAIRLFLRLSWAARVHGLGGRATAWASGAAAVLVAGERFGAGRELSPAASERAARLLGRSAVGASALGAMTARLDRDARWPLAGVDDPAELWRAEARCWRRLDRDGELLLRGSEFGAGPVLGAAGVLAVDAWRVRAALEVAARGGGPIGAYDAVA
;
A
#
# COMPACT_ATOMS: atom_id res chain seq x y z
N MET A 1 -22.83 15.62 -15.78
CA MET A 1 -22.44 15.28 -14.39
C MET A 1 -23.34 14.12 -13.94
N SER A 2 -22.81 12.93 -13.63
CA SER A 2 -23.67 11.78 -13.27
C SER A 2 -23.96 11.72 -11.77
N ALA A 3 -25.16 11.28 -11.40
CA ALA A 3 -25.55 11.10 -10.00
C ALA A 3 -24.59 10.17 -9.22
N GLY A 4 -23.99 9.17 -9.90
CA GLY A 4 -23.01 8.27 -9.32
C GLY A 4 -21.74 8.97 -8.81
N TRP A 5 -21.23 9.98 -9.52
CA TRP A 5 -20.05 10.73 -9.05
C TRP A 5 -20.37 11.62 -7.84
N VAL A 6 -21.57 12.19 -7.78
CA VAL A 6 -22.03 12.99 -6.62
C VAL A 6 -22.17 12.09 -5.38
N ALA A 7 -22.89 10.96 -5.52
CA ALA A 7 -23.07 9.99 -4.44
C ALA A 7 -21.72 9.44 -3.94
N GLY A 8 -20.84 9.05 -4.88
CA GLY A 8 -19.49 8.59 -4.57
C GLY A 8 -18.68 9.60 -3.77
N ARG A 9 -18.74 10.90 -4.13
CA ARG A 9 -18.04 11.97 -3.40
C ARG A 9 -18.57 12.17 -1.98
N VAL A 10 -19.89 12.18 -1.79
CA VAL A 10 -20.50 12.33 -0.45
C VAL A 10 -20.08 11.17 0.45
N ARG A 11 -20.11 9.94 -0.06
CA ARG A 11 -19.66 8.75 0.67
C ARG A 11 -18.17 8.75 0.95
N ALA A 12 -17.34 9.11 -0.03
CA ALA A 12 -15.89 9.27 0.14
C ALA A 12 -15.56 10.22 1.30
N ARG A 13 -16.23 11.37 1.37
CA ARG A 13 -16.06 12.32 2.48
C ARG A 13 -16.59 11.78 3.80
N GLY A 14 -17.74 11.12 3.80
CA GLY A 14 -18.31 10.51 4.99
C GLY A 14 -17.40 9.46 5.63
N LEU A 15 -16.83 8.56 4.81
CA LEU A 15 -15.88 7.54 5.27
C LEU A 15 -14.58 8.18 5.74
N ALA A 16 -14.01 9.10 4.95
CA ALA A 16 -12.77 9.78 5.32
C ALA A 16 -12.90 10.58 6.64
N ARG A 17 -14.08 11.05 7.02
CA ARG A 17 -14.33 11.73 8.32
C ARG A 17 -14.36 10.78 9.51
N ARG A 18 -14.62 9.49 9.29
CA ARG A 18 -14.67 8.49 10.36
C ARG A 18 -13.29 7.93 10.72
N ARG A 19 -12.27 8.19 9.90
CA ARG A 19 -10.88 7.77 10.17
C ARG A 19 -10.44 8.14 11.59
N LEU A 20 -9.52 7.36 12.16
CA LEU A 20 -9.05 7.59 13.52
C LEU A 20 -8.31 8.93 13.65
N GLY A 21 -7.47 9.23 12.66
CA GLY A 21 -6.65 10.43 12.58
C GLY A 21 -5.35 10.33 13.41
N PRO A 22 -4.39 11.23 13.13
CA PRO A 22 -3.04 11.15 13.69
C PRO A 22 -3.01 11.30 15.22
N GLY A 23 -3.85 12.16 15.79
CA GLY A 23 -3.88 12.39 17.25
C GLY A 23 -4.29 11.14 18.03
N ARG A 24 -5.36 10.47 17.61
CA ARG A 24 -5.83 9.24 18.25
C ARG A 24 -4.92 8.05 17.94
N ALA A 25 -4.33 7.97 16.75
CA ALA A 25 -3.32 6.96 16.44
C ALA A 25 -2.06 7.12 17.31
N ARG A 26 -1.64 8.36 17.59
CA ARG A 26 -0.59 8.65 18.58
C ARG A 26 -0.99 8.22 20.00
N SER A 27 -2.24 8.47 20.41
CA SER A 27 -2.74 7.98 21.70
C SER A 27 -2.68 6.46 21.81
N LEU A 28 -3.02 5.73 20.73
CA LEU A 28 -2.88 4.27 20.69
C LEU A 28 -1.41 3.83 20.82
N ALA A 29 -0.48 4.51 20.15
CA ALA A 29 0.94 4.19 20.25
C ALA A 29 1.50 4.42 21.66
N GLY A 30 0.89 5.35 22.41
CA GLY A 30 1.21 5.62 23.81
C GLY A 30 0.59 4.64 24.81
N CYS A 31 -0.24 3.70 24.38
CA CYS A 31 -0.72 2.62 25.24
C CYS A 31 0.47 1.76 25.70
N GLY A 32 0.51 1.44 27.00
CA GLY A 32 1.59 0.63 27.59
C GLY A 32 1.52 -0.86 27.25
N SER A 33 0.47 -1.29 26.54
CA SER A 33 0.27 -2.67 26.12
C SER A 33 -0.58 -2.76 24.85
N LEU A 34 -0.44 -3.87 24.12
CA LEU A 34 -1.34 -4.20 23.01
C LEU A 34 -2.79 -4.29 23.48
N HIS A 35 -3.05 -4.91 24.64
CA HIS A 35 -4.40 -5.08 25.17
C HIS A 35 -5.13 -3.74 25.34
N ASP A 36 -4.49 -2.75 25.96
CA ASP A 36 -5.08 -1.41 26.15
C ASP A 36 -5.32 -0.69 24.81
N ALA A 37 -4.41 -0.89 23.85
CA ALA A 37 -4.56 -0.34 22.51
C ALA A 37 -5.75 -0.97 21.77
N LEU A 38 -5.96 -2.28 21.88
CA LEU A 38 -7.09 -2.98 21.27
C LEU A 38 -8.43 -2.57 21.90
N ALA A 39 -8.50 -2.45 23.23
CA ALA A 39 -9.69 -1.95 23.92
C ALA A 39 -10.05 -0.52 23.45
N SER A 40 -9.05 0.35 23.30
CA SER A 40 -9.23 1.71 22.78
C SER A 40 -9.67 1.73 21.31
N LEU A 41 -9.14 0.80 20.49
CA LEU A 41 -9.45 0.69 19.06
C LEU A 41 -10.82 0.08 18.80
N ALA A 42 -11.31 -0.81 19.68
CA ALA A 42 -12.65 -1.41 19.60
C ALA A 42 -13.78 -0.38 19.67
N ALA A 43 -13.58 0.76 20.33
CA ALA A 43 -14.53 1.87 20.39
C ALA A 43 -14.49 2.80 19.15
N THR A 44 -13.85 2.38 18.05
CA THR A 44 -13.65 3.17 16.83
C THR A 44 -14.25 2.44 15.63
N PRO A 45 -14.21 3.02 14.41
CA PRO A 45 -14.66 2.31 13.21
C PRO A 45 -13.90 1.01 12.89
N TYR A 46 -12.75 0.77 13.52
CA TYR A 46 -12.02 -0.49 13.42
C TYR A 46 -12.60 -1.61 14.30
N GLY A 47 -13.44 -1.29 15.28
CA GLY A 47 -13.98 -2.24 16.25
C GLY A 47 -14.95 -3.27 15.72
N HIS A 48 -15.26 -3.26 14.41
CA HIS A 48 -16.03 -4.34 13.81
C HIS A 48 -15.18 -5.60 13.59
N GLY A 49 -13.89 -5.43 13.27
CA GLY A 49 -12.95 -6.55 13.09
C GLY A 49 -11.93 -6.68 14.21
N VAL A 50 -11.68 -5.58 14.94
CA VAL A 50 -10.76 -5.58 16.08
C VAL A 50 -11.51 -5.91 17.36
N ALA A 51 -11.01 -6.92 18.08
CA ALA A 51 -11.55 -7.36 19.36
C ALA A 51 -10.43 -7.49 20.41
N GLU A 52 -10.80 -7.42 21.68
CA GLU A 52 -9.89 -7.69 22.79
C GLU A 52 -9.35 -9.13 22.72
N GLY A 53 -8.07 -9.30 23.07
CA GLY A 53 -7.42 -10.63 23.09
C GLY A 53 -6.87 -11.11 21.76
N GLN A 54 -7.03 -10.36 20.66
CA GLN A 54 -6.33 -10.65 19.41
C GLN A 54 -4.82 -10.49 19.57
N ASP A 55 -4.05 -11.33 18.86
CA ASP A 55 -2.64 -11.06 18.67
C ASP A 55 -2.42 -9.88 17.71
N LEU A 56 -1.18 -9.37 17.68
CA LEU A 56 -0.83 -8.19 16.87
C LEU A 56 -1.09 -8.42 15.38
N ALA A 57 -0.76 -9.61 14.86
CA ALA A 57 -0.93 -9.93 13.45
C ALA A 57 -2.41 -9.92 13.06
N SER A 58 -3.26 -10.57 13.85
CA SER A 58 -4.72 -10.61 13.66
C SER A 58 -5.35 -9.22 13.74
N ALA A 59 -4.92 -8.39 14.71
CA ALA A 59 -5.40 -7.02 14.83
C ALA A 59 -4.99 -6.15 13.64
N GLN A 60 -3.75 -6.25 13.17
CA GLN A 60 -3.28 -5.54 11.97
C GLN A 60 -4.00 -6.01 10.71
N HIS A 61 -4.27 -7.32 10.61
CA HIS A 61 -5.05 -7.90 9.53
C HIS A 61 -6.46 -7.31 9.51
N ALA A 62 -7.14 -7.26 10.67
CA ALA A 62 -8.48 -6.68 10.81
C ALA A 62 -8.53 -5.18 10.48
N VAL A 63 -7.48 -4.42 10.81
CA VAL A 63 -7.35 -3.00 10.42
C VAL A 63 -7.26 -2.85 8.89
N ALA A 64 -6.46 -3.69 8.23
CA ALA A 64 -6.36 -3.71 6.78
C ALA A 64 -7.68 -4.19 6.13
N GLU A 65 -8.36 -5.19 6.70
CA GLU A 65 -9.66 -5.66 6.24
C GLU A 65 -10.73 -4.56 6.30
N THR A 66 -10.70 -3.75 7.36
CA THR A 66 -11.57 -2.57 7.51
C THR A 66 -11.33 -1.56 6.38
N LEU A 67 -10.07 -1.30 6.02
CA LEU A 67 -9.75 -0.49 4.83
C LEU A 67 -10.34 -1.12 3.56
N LEU A 68 -10.14 -2.42 3.33
CA LEU A 68 -10.69 -3.11 2.15
C LEU A 68 -12.22 -3.03 2.10
N TRP A 69 -12.90 -3.17 3.24
CA TRP A 69 -14.34 -2.98 3.34
C TRP A 69 -14.76 -1.56 2.90
N HIS A 70 -14.07 -0.52 3.38
CA HIS A 70 -14.33 0.85 2.94
C HIS A 70 -14.15 1.02 1.42
N LEU A 71 -13.11 0.42 0.83
CA LEU A 71 -12.90 0.46 -0.62
C LEU A 71 -14.02 -0.26 -1.38
N ARG A 72 -14.49 -1.42 -0.89
CA ARG A 72 -15.62 -2.16 -1.48
C ARG A 72 -16.91 -1.36 -1.42
N VAL A 73 -17.19 -0.73 -0.27
CA VAL A 73 -18.33 0.16 -0.11
C VAL A 73 -18.25 1.27 -1.15
N LEU A 74 -17.13 1.99 -1.24
CA LEU A 74 -16.97 3.06 -2.22
C LEU A 74 -17.17 2.57 -3.66
N ALA A 75 -16.58 1.44 -4.04
CA ALA A 75 -16.70 0.89 -5.38
C ALA A 75 -18.15 0.59 -5.78
N GLY A 76 -18.99 0.16 -4.83
CA GLY A 76 -20.41 -0.13 -5.07
C GLY A 76 -21.25 1.09 -5.46
N TRP A 77 -20.80 2.31 -5.15
CA TRP A 77 -21.52 3.55 -5.47
C TRP A 77 -20.95 4.30 -6.69
N LEU A 78 -19.85 3.81 -7.26
CA LEU A 78 -19.12 4.51 -8.30
C LEU A 78 -19.50 4.03 -9.70
N PRO A 79 -19.45 4.91 -10.70
CA PRO A 79 -19.50 4.48 -12.08
C PRO A 79 -18.27 3.62 -12.42
N ARG A 80 -18.34 2.89 -13.55
CA ARG A 80 -17.31 1.93 -13.98
C ARG A 80 -15.87 2.45 -13.87
N GLY A 81 -15.62 3.71 -14.26
CA GLY A 81 -14.29 4.33 -14.15
C GLY A 81 -13.79 4.50 -12.72
N GLY A 82 -14.66 4.88 -11.77
CA GLY A 82 -14.30 4.98 -10.36
C GLY A 82 -14.06 3.62 -9.71
N ALA A 83 -14.87 2.62 -10.06
CA ALA A 83 -14.65 1.25 -9.62
C ALA A 83 -13.32 0.68 -10.15
N ALA A 84 -12.97 0.96 -11.41
CA ALA A 84 -11.69 0.57 -12.00
C ALA A 84 -10.49 1.20 -11.26
N ALA A 85 -10.60 2.49 -10.89
CA ALA A 85 -9.57 3.16 -10.09
C ALA A 85 -9.40 2.51 -8.70
N LEU A 86 -10.49 2.14 -8.03
CA LEU A 86 -10.43 1.43 -6.75
C LEU A 86 -9.89 0.01 -6.88
N ARG A 87 -10.11 -0.69 -8.00
CA ARG A 87 -9.43 -1.98 -8.27
C ARG A 87 -7.92 -1.83 -8.35
N ALA A 88 -7.43 -0.78 -9.00
CA ALA A 88 -5.99 -0.52 -9.08
C ALA A 88 -5.40 -0.28 -7.68
N VAL A 89 -6.05 0.54 -6.85
CA VAL A 89 -5.60 0.79 -5.46
C VAL A 89 -5.70 -0.47 -4.60
N ALA A 90 -6.81 -1.21 -4.68
CA ALA A 90 -7.01 -2.44 -3.94
C ALA A 90 -6.09 -3.59 -4.36
N GLY A 91 -5.32 -3.43 -5.46
CA GLY A 91 -4.31 -4.39 -5.89
C GLY A 91 -3.31 -4.76 -4.79
N TRP A 92 -3.07 -3.90 -3.80
CA TRP A 92 -2.25 -4.23 -2.62
C TRP A 92 -2.77 -5.44 -1.82
N PHE A 93 -4.10 -5.56 -1.64
CA PHE A 93 -4.68 -6.70 -0.92
C PHE A 93 -4.51 -8.00 -1.69
N GLU A 94 -4.57 -7.91 -3.02
CA GLU A 94 -4.31 -9.05 -3.88
C GLU A 94 -2.81 -9.44 -3.87
N LEU A 95 -1.90 -8.47 -3.78
CA LEU A 95 -0.47 -8.75 -3.50
C LEU A 95 -0.29 -9.47 -2.16
N ALA A 96 -0.94 -9.00 -1.09
CA ALA A 96 -0.85 -9.62 0.23
C ALA A 96 -1.36 -11.07 0.21
N ASN A 97 -2.44 -11.34 -0.53
CA ASN A 97 -2.92 -12.70 -0.75
C ASN A 97 -1.91 -13.59 -1.49
N VAL A 98 -1.22 -13.03 -2.50
CA VAL A 98 -0.14 -13.75 -3.19
C VAL A 98 1.07 -13.96 -2.28
N ASP A 99 1.42 -12.99 -1.43
CA ASP A 99 2.48 -13.14 -0.43
C ASP A 99 2.17 -14.29 0.54
N GLY A 100 0.93 -14.38 1.03
CA GLY A 100 0.46 -15.50 1.85
C GLY A 100 0.45 -16.83 1.09
N LEU A 101 0.04 -16.84 -0.19
CA LEU A 101 0.11 -18.04 -1.02
C LEU A 101 1.56 -18.52 -1.19
N LEU A 102 2.51 -17.62 -1.48
CA LEU A 102 3.94 -17.95 -1.58
C LEU A 102 4.47 -18.55 -0.27
N GLN A 103 4.05 -18.03 0.90
CA GLN A 103 4.41 -18.60 2.20
C GLN A 103 3.86 -20.03 2.36
N ARG A 104 2.58 -20.27 2.02
CA ARG A 104 1.98 -21.62 2.10
C ARG A 104 2.66 -22.61 1.17
N LEU A 105 2.97 -22.19 -0.06
CA LEU A 105 3.68 -23.03 -1.04
C LEU A 105 5.10 -23.39 -0.58
N ASP A 106 5.70 -22.57 0.27
CA ASP A 106 6.99 -22.82 0.93
C ASP A 106 6.84 -23.49 2.31
N GLY A 107 5.66 -24.01 2.65
CA GLY A 107 5.39 -24.71 3.90
C GLY A 107 5.39 -23.82 5.15
N ARG A 108 5.34 -22.50 5.00
CA ARG A 108 5.31 -21.54 6.12
C ARG A 108 3.87 -21.18 6.51
N PRO A 109 3.63 -20.81 7.79
CA PRO A 109 2.38 -20.18 8.18
C PRO A 109 2.10 -18.96 7.33
N ALA A 110 0.85 -18.78 6.92
CA ALA A 110 0.39 -17.64 6.15
C ALA A 110 -0.88 -17.07 6.77
N GLU A 111 -1.04 -15.77 6.67
CA GLU A 111 -2.28 -15.09 7.05
C GLU A 111 -3.45 -15.53 6.16
N GLU A 112 -4.67 -15.41 6.70
CA GLU A 112 -5.89 -15.65 5.93
C GLU A 112 -5.97 -14.67 4.75
N PRO A 113 -6.33 -15.12 3.53
CA PRO A 113 -6.46 -14.21 2.41
C PRO A 113 -7.59 -13.20 2.57
N TYR A 114 -7.34 -11.95 2.20
CA TYR A 114 -8.34 -10.90 2.14
C TYR A 114 -9.46 -11.20 1.12
N VAL A 115 -10.70 -10.98 1.53
CA VAL A 115 -11.89 -11.15 0.70
C VAL A 115 -12.15 -9.92 -0.19
N LEU A 116 -11.51 -9.91 -1.36
CA LEU A 116 -11.53 -8.79 -2.32
C LEU A 116 -12.92 -8.50 -2.93
N GLY A 117 -13.77 -9.52 -3.10
CA GLY A 117 -15.03 -9.41 -3.82
C GLY A 117 -14.84 -8.85 -5.25
N ALA A 118 -15.67 -7.89 -5.66
CA ALA A 118 -15.61 -7.26 -6.98
C ALA A 118 -14.34 -6.41 -7.25
N LEU A 119 -13.48 -6.21 -6.22
CA LEU A 119 -12.21 -5.52 -6.36
C LEU A 119 -11.06 -6.45 -6.80
N GLY A 120 -11.22 -7.77 -6.67
CA GLY A 120 -10.21 -8.74 -7.08
C GLY A 120 -10.11 -8.86 -8.59
N THR A 121 -8.89 -9.02 -9.10
CA THR A 121 -8.62 -9.08 -10.54
C THR A 121 -8.16 -10.45 -11.03
N ALA A 122 -7.21 -11.07 -10.34
CA ALA A 122 -6.66 -12.38 -10.67
C ALA A 122 -6.77 -13.38 -9.51
N TRP A 123 -6.90 -12.92 -8.26
CA TRP A 123 -6.91 -13.76 -7.05
C TRP A 123 -7.74 -15.06 -7.14
N PRO A 124 -9.00 -15.07 -7.64
CA PRO A 124 -9.78 -16.30 -7.74
C PRO A 124 -9.12 -17.39 -8.60
N ARG A 125 -8.29 -16.99 -9.58
CA ARG A 125 -7.52 -17.90 -10.42
C ARG A 125 -6.19 -18.28 -9.79
N LEU A 126 -5.58 -17.40 -8.97
CA LEU A 126 -4.27 -17.63 -8.38
C LEU A 126 -4.32 -18.53 -7.13
N ARG A 127 -5.37 -18.41 -6.32
CA ARG A 127 -5.46 -19.01 -4.97
C ARG A 127 -5.29 -20.53 -4.91
N ASP A 128 -5.60 -21.21 -6.02
CA ASP A 128 -5.60 -22.67 -6.15
C ASP A 128 -4.36 -23.18 -6.91
N ALA A 129 -3.28 -22.38 -7.00
CA ALA A 129 -2.00 -22.84 -7.54
C ALA A 129 -1.35 -23.83 -6.56
N ARG A 130 -0.83 -24.95 -7.09
CA ARG A 130 -0.29 -26.04 -6.26
C ARG A 130 1.19 -25.90 -5.95
N ASP A 131 1.91 -25.15 -6.78
CA ASP A 131 3.33 -24.86 -6.64
C ASP A 131 3.67 -23.48 -7.23
N ILE A 132 4.92 -23.05 -7.06
CA ILE A 132 5.37 -21.72 -7.49
C ILE A 132 5.44 -21.60 -9.02
N ALA A 133 5.69 -22.69 -9.74
CA ALA A 133 5.73 -22.69 -11.20
C ALA A 133 4.32 -22.46 -11.77
N GLU A 134 3.33 -23.19 -11.26
CA GLU A 134 1.92 -23.00 -11.61
C GLU A 134 1.43 -21.59 -11.23
N LEU A 135 1.86 -21.06 -10.08
CA LEU A 135 1.56 -19.67 -9.71
C LEU A 135 2.11 -18.68 -10.74
N ARG A 136 3.37 -18.85 -11.17
CA ARG A 136 3.99 -17.99 -12.20
C ARG A 136 3.22 -18.06 -13.52
N GLU A 137 2.86 -19.25 -13.99
CA GLU A 137 2.08 -19.43 -15.23
C GLU A 137 0.73 -18.70 -15.16
N ARG A 138 0.01 -18.85 -14.04
CA ARG A 138 -1.27 -18.16 -13.83
C ARG A 138 -1.10 -16.64 -13.71
N LEU A 139 0.01 -16.16 -13.12
CA LEU A 139 0.36 -14.74 -13.09
C LEU A 139 0.62 -14.19 -14.49
N ALA A 140 1.39 -14.91 -15.30
CA ALA A 140 1.71 -14.56 -16.69
C ALA A 140 0.44 -14.42 -17.56
N ALA A 141 -0.58 -15.26 -17.32
CA ALA A 141 -1.88 -15.18 -17.98
C ALA A 141 -2.85 -14.13 -17.39
N SER A 142 -2.42 -13.39 -16.37
CA SER A 142 -3.24 -12.39 -15.68
C SER A 142 -2.81 -10.96 -16.01
N SER A 143 -3.58 -9.99 -15.52
CA SER A 143 -3.21 -8.58 -15.63
C SER A 143 -1.95 -8.20 -14.84
N TRP A 144 -1.40 -9.11 -14.01
CA TRP A 144 -0.16 -8.90 -13.26
C TRP A 144 1.10 -9.01 -14.12
N GLY A 145 1.04 -9.81 -15.20
CA GLY A 145 2.15 -10.11 -16.08
C GLY A 145 3.04 -11.24 -15.57
N ASP A 146 4.04 -11.64 -16.37
CA ASP A 146 5.00 -12.69 -16.03
C ASP A 146 6.16 -12.13 -15.20
N PRO A 147 6.39 -12.62 -13.96
CA PRO A 147 7.58 -12.31 -13.19
C PRO A 147 8.89 -12.83 -13.79
N GLY A 148 8.83 -13.73 -14.77
CA GLY A 148 9.99 -14.29 -15.47
C GLY A 148 10.73 -15.40 -14.72
N GLU A 149 10.58 -15.45 -13.40
CA GLU A 149 11.30 -16.35 -12.50
C GLU A 149 10.35 -16.96 -11.45
N THR A 150 10.76 -18.08 -10.85
CA THR A 150 10.03 -18.78 -9.78
C THR A 150 10.59 -18.50 -8.39
N ASP A 151 11.56 -17.60 -8.25
CA ASP A 151 12.00 -17.15 -6.93
C ASP A 151 10.89 -16.30 -6.25
N PRO A 152 10.43 -16.66 -5.04
CA PRO A 152 9.39 -15.90 -4.34
C PRO A 152 9.74 -14.43 -4.14
N TRP A 153 11.00 -14.07 -3.91
CA TRP A 153 11.38 -12.66 -3.77
C TRP A 153 11.23 -11.91 -5.10
N ALA A 154 11.71 -12.48 -6.20
CA ALA A 154 11.59 -11.91 -7.54
C ALA A 154 10.13 -11.71 -7.94
N ILE A 155 9.27 -12.70 -7.65
CA ILE A 155 7.81 -12.60 -7.85
C ILE A 155 7.24 -11.41 -7.08
N ARG A 156 7.51 -11.30 -5.77
CA ARG A 156 6.99 -10.21 -4.94
C ARG A 156 7.41 -8.83 -5.44
N LEU A 157 8.69 -8.68 -5.78
CA LEU A 157 9.23 -7.42 -6.28
C LEU A 157 8.59 -7.03 -7.61
N PHE A 158 8.51 -7.98 -8.55
CA PHE A 158 7.84 -7.77 -9.83
C PHE A 158 6.39 -7.33 -9.63
N LEU A 159 5.63 -8.02 -8.78
CA LEU A 159 4.23 -7.70 -8.55
C LEU A 159 4.03 -6.33 -7.89
N ARG A 160 4.90 -5.92 -6.95
CA ARG A 160 4.90 -4.58 -6.37
C ARG A 160 5.16 -3.49 -7.42
N LEU A 161 6.09 -3.72 -8.34
CA LEU A 161 6.34 -2.80 -9.47
C LEU A 161 5.19 -2.80 -10.49
N SER A 162 4.55 -3.94 -10.72
CA SER A 162 3.33 -4.04 -11.53
C SER A 162 2.17 -3.27 -10.91
N TRP A 163 2.01 -3.34 -9.59
CA TRP A 163 1.02 -2.54 -8.87
C TRP A 163 1.31 -1.04 -8.96
N ALA A 164 2.57 -0.63 -8.73
CA ALA A 164 2.98 0.75 -8.91
C ALA A 164 2.66 1.26 -10.32
N ALA A 165 2.90 0.46 -11.36
CA ALA A 165 2.54 0.82 -12.73
C ALA A 165 1.03 1.00 -12.95
N ARG A 166 0.18 0.18 -12.31
CA ARG A 166 -1.28 0.35 -12.37
C ARG A 166 -1.73 1.64 -11.68
N VAL A 167 -1.17 1.95 -10.50
CA VAL A 167 -1.48 3.19 -9.77
C VAL A 167 -0.98 4.41 -10.55
N HIS A 168 0.21 4.32 -11.14
CA HIS A 168 0.76 5.36 -12.02
C HIS A 168 -0.18 5.67 -13.20
N GLY A 169 -0.77 4.63 -13.80
CA GLY A 169 -1.72 4.75 -14.91
C GLY A 169 -3.05 5.46 -14.57
N LEU A 170 -3.35 5.70 -13.28
CA LEU A 170 -4.51 6.49 -12.88
C LEU A 170 -4.31 8.00 -13.15
N GLY A 171 -3.07 8.45 -13.35
CA GLY A 171 -2.73 9.83 -13.67
C GLY A 171 -2.83 10.80 -12.49
N GLY A 172 -2.65 12.09 -12.78
CA GLY A 172 -2.72 13.16 -11.78
C GLY A 172 -1.73 12.94 -10.63
N ARG A 173 -2.21 12.99 -9.39
CA ARG A 173 -1.34 12.81 -8.21
C ARG A 173 -0.85 11.38 -8.02
N ALA A 174 -1.60 10.39 -8.52
CA ALA A 174 -1.25 8.99 -8.38
C ALA A 174 0.05 8.63 -9.13
N THR A 175 0.35 9.34 -10.23
CA THR A 175 1.63 9.27 -10.94
C THR A 175 2.81 9.50 -9.99
N ALA A 176 2.82 10.63 -9.27
CA ALA A 176 3.91 10.97 -8.36
C ALA A 176 3.98 10.08 -7.11
N TRP A 177 2.83 9.56 -6.64
CA TRP A 177 2.80 8.59 -5.55
C TRP A 177 3.46 7.27 -5.98
N ALA A 178 3.05 6.73 -7.12
CA ALA A 178 3.52 5.46 -7.64
C ALA A 178 5.01 5.52 -8.02
N SER A 179 5.44 6.57 -8.73
CA SER A 179 6.84 6.75 -9.13
C SER A 179 7.74 6.95 -7.92
N GLY A 180 7.31 7.74 -6.93
CA GLY A 180 8.05 7.92 -5.69
C GLY A 180 8.19 6.61 -4.89
N ALA A 181 7.09 5.88 -4.70
CA ALA A 181 7.12 4.60 -3.99
C ALA A 181 7.97 3.54 -4.71
N ALA A 182 7.88 3.48 -6.05
CA ALA A 182 8.71 2.58 -6.86
C ALA A 182 10.20 2.94 -6.75
N ALA A 183 10.56 4.23 -6.72
CA ALA A 183 11.93 4.66 -6.52
C ALA A 183 12.49 4.23 -5.16
N VAL A 184 11.70 4.39 -4.08
CA VAL A 184 12.09 3.94 -2.73
C VAL A 184 12.22 2.42 -2.67
N LEU A 185 11.28 1.68 -3.27
CA LEU A 185 11.35 0.22 -3.36
C LEU A 185 12.62 -0.25 -4.07
N VAL A 186 12.91 0.28 -5.25
CA VAL A 186 14.11 -0.08 -6.04
C VAL A 186 15.40 0.31 -5.30
N ALA A 187 15.43 1.47 -4.66
CA ALA A 187 16.57 1.89 -3.85
C ALA A 187 16.79 0.97 -2.63
N GLY A 188 15.70 0.57 -1.97
CA GLY A 188 15.71 -0.39 -0.86
C GLY A 188 16.27 -1.75 -1.26
N GLU A 189 15.82 -2.32 -2.37
CA GLU A 189 16.31 -3.60 -2.85
C GLU A 189 17.80 -3.52 -3.25
N ARG A 190 18.18 -2.51 -4.04
CA ARG A 190 19.53 -2.44 -4.63
C ARG A 190 20.59 -1.97 -3.65
N PHE A 191 20.31 -0.92 -2.88
CA PHE A 191 21.31 -0.26 -2.04
C PHE A 191 21.12 -0.56 -0.56
N GLY A 192 19.89 -0.79 -0.11
CA GLY A 192 19.61 -1.19 1.28
C GLY A 192 19.91 -2.67 1.51
N ALA A 193 19.37 -3.55 0.66
CA ALA A 193 19.52 -4.99 0.78
C ALA A 193 20.66 -5.57 -0.09
N GLY A 194 21.28 -4.76 -0.95
CA GLY A 194 22.38 -5.20 -1.82
C GLY A 194 21.96 -6.20 -2.90
N ARG A 195 20.68 -6.22 -3.30
CA ARG A 195 20.13 -7.21 -4.24
C ARG A 195 20.15 -6.70 -5.68
N GLU A 196 20.45 -7.60 -6.61
CA GLU A 196 20.25 -7.36 -8.03
C GLU A 196 18.81 -7.63 -8.43
N LEU A 197 18.22 -6.75 -9.24
CA LEU A 197 16.86 -6.93 -9.75
C LEU A 197 16.84 -8.03 -10.81
N SER A 198 15.84 -8.92 -10.76
CA SER A 198 15.57 -9.84 -11.87
C SER A 198 15.35 -9.07 -13.18
N PRO A 199 15.62 -9.66 -14.37
CA PRO A 199 15.44 -8.98 -15.64
C PRO A 199 14.02 -8.40 -15.83
N ALA A 200 12.98 -9.15 -15.43
CA ALA A 200 11.60 -8.72 -15.52
C ALA A 200 11.28 -7.54 -14.57
N ALA A 201 11.78 -7.59 -13.33
CA ALA A 201 11.62 -6.50 -12.37
C ALA A 201 12.39 -5.25 -12.82
N SER A 202 13.61 -5.42 -13.34
CA SER A 202 14.44 -4.34 -13.87
C SER A 202 13.79 -3.63 -15.06
N GLU A 203 13.26 -4.38 -16.05
CA GLU A 203 12.55 -3.81 -17.19
C GLU A 203 11.29 -3.04 -16.73
N ARG A 204 10.57 -3.60 -15.75
CA ARG A 204 9.38 -2.93 -15.21
C ARG A 204 9.72 -1.66 -14.44
N ALA A 205 10.74 -1.70 -13.59
CA ALA A 205 11.25 -0.51 -12.90
C ALA A 205 11.71 0.55 -13.90
N ALA A 206 12.41 0.15 -14.96
CA ALA A 206 12.93 1.07 -15.98
C ALA A 206 11.82 1.80 -16.76
N ARG A 207 10.65 1.18 -16.94
CA ARG A 207 9.47 1.84 -17.52
C ARG A 207 8.88 2.94 -16.64
N LEU A 208 9.05 2.85 -15.32
CA LEU A 208 8.54 3.84 -14.36
C LEU A 208 9.57 4.90 -13.98
N LEU A 209 10.84 4.50 -13.89
CA LEU A 209 11.91 5.30 -13.28
C LEU A 209 12.99 5.74 -14.30
N GLY A 210 12.95 5.20 -15.51
CA GLY A 210 13.98 5.38 -16.52
C GLY A 210 15.14 4.38 -16.39
N ARG A 211 15.64 3.87 -17.53
CA ARG A 211 16.75 2.89 -17.57
C ARG A 211 18.02 3.43 -16.91
N SER A 212 18.32 4.71 -17.09
CA SER A 212 19.53 5.35 -16.57
C SER A 212 19.58 5.39 -15.03
N ALA A 213 18.42 5.60 -14.39
CA ALA A 213 18.29 5.58 -12.94
C ALA A 213 18.37 4.15 -12.40
N VAL A 214 17.64 3.21 -13.00
CA VAL A 214 17.66 1.79 -12.61
C VAL A 214 19.04 1.15 -12.79
N GLY A 215 19.82 1.59 -13.80
CA GLY A 215 21.19 1.13 -14.03
C GLY A 215 22.28 1.88 -13.24
N ALA A 216 21.94 2.82 -12.37
CA ALA A 216 22.94 3.58 -11.61
C ALA A 216 23.65 2.68 -10.58
N SER A 217 24.95 2.89 -10.36
CA SER A 217 25.77 2.08 -9.45
C SER A 217 25.69 2.50 -7.97
N ALA A 218 25.14 3.68 -7.68
CA ALA A 218 25.02 4.23 -6.33
C ALA A 218 23.70 4.97 -6.14
N LEU A 219 23.24 5.09 -4.89
CA LEU A 219 21.97 5.73 -4.52
C LEU A 219 21.91 7.20 -4.97
N GLY A 220 22.96 7.98 -4.73
CA GLY A 220 23.03 9.37 -5.20
C GLY A 220 22.96 9.48 -6.73
N ALA A 221 23.64 8.58 -7.45
CA ALA A 221 23.60 8.53 -8.91
C ALA A 221 22.23 8.11 -9.46
N MET A 222 21.53 7.19 -8.79
CA MET A 222 20.14 6.86 -9.10
C MET A 222 19.26 8.10 -8.92
N THR A 223 19.32 8.74 -7.76
CA THR A 223 18.50 9.91 -7.41
C THR A 223 18.70 11.08 -8.37
N ALA A 224 19.94 11.34 -8.80
CA ALA A 224 20.25 12.38 -9.76
C ALA A 224 19.64 12.16 -11.16
N ARG A 225 19.38 10.90 -11.52
CA ARG A 225 18.84 10.49 -12.83
C ARG A 225 17.33 10.27 -12.84
N LEU A 226 16.68 10.33 -11.67
CA LEU A 226 15.23 10.20 -11.56
C LEU A 226 14.51 11.48 -12.00
N ASP A 227 13.38 11.29 -12.68
CA ASP A 227 12.45 12.37 -12.97
C ASP A 227 11.85 12.96 -11.69
N ARG A 228 11.29 14.18 -11.80
CA ARG A 228 10.74 14.93 -10.66
C ARG A 228 9.72 14.14 -9.84
N ASP A 229 8.87 13.35 -10.51
CA ASP A 229 7.81 12.57 -9.88
C ASP A 229 8.32 11.34 -9.12
N ALA A 230 9.54 10.88 -9.40
CA ALA A 230 10.20 9.76 -8.73
C ALA A 230 11.28 10.20 -7.72
N ARG A 231 11.91 11.35 -7.94
CA ARG A 231 13.07 11.83 -7.17
C ARG A 231 12.74 12.37 -5.78
N TRP A 232 11.54 12.92 -5.61
CA TRP A 232 11.16 13.67 -4.42
C TRP A 232 11.26 12.94 -3.06
N PRO A 233 11.02 11.60 -2.93
CA PRO A 233 11.14 10.95 -1.63
C PRO A 233 12.60 10.67 -1.27
N LEU A 234 13.51 10.63 -2.25
CA LEU A 234 14.94 10.37 -2.08
C LEU A 234 15.77 11.65 -1.94
N ALA A 235 15.16 12.84 -2.05
CA ALA A 235 15.89 14.10 -1.95
C ALA A 235 16.64 14.21 -0.60
N GLY A 236 17.96 14.36 -0.63
CA GLY A 236 18.79 14.42 0.59
C GLY A 236 18.82 13.10 1.37
N VAL A 237 18.66 11.96 0.71
CA VAL A 237 18.97 10.63 1.24
C VAL A 237 20.13 10.08 0.45
N ASP A 238 21.32 10.15 1.05
CA ASP A 238 22.57 9.72 0.43
C ASP A 238 23.08 8.39 1.01
N ASP A 239 22.60 8.03 2.21
CA ASP A 239 22.89 6.76 2.89
C ASP A 239 21.68 5.82 2.80
N PRO A 240 21.86 4.57 2.33
CA PRO A 240 20.82 3.53 2.38
C PRO A 240 20.17 3.34 3.77
N ALA A 241 20.90 3.59 4.86
CA ALA A 241 20.35 3.52 6.22
C ALA A 241 19.26 4.58 6.49
N GLU A 242 19.16 5.63 5.67
CA GLU A 242 18.15 6.69 5.78
C GLU A 242 16.93 6.47 4.87
N LEU A 243 16.85 5.35 4.14
CA LEU A 243 15.73 5.06 3.23
C LEU A 243 14.36 5.00 3.93
N TRP A 244 14.32 4.70 5.24
CA TRP A 244 13.09 4.79 6.03
C TRP A 244 12.49 6.21 6.03
N ARG A 245 13.33 7.26 5.95
CA ARG A 245 12.85 8.65 5.82
C ARG A 245 12.19 8.89 4.47
N ALA A 246 12.67 8.23 3.43
CA ALA A 246 12.09 8.30 2.09
C ALA A 246 10.71 7.62 2.06
N GLU A 247 10.58 6.46 2.72
CA GLU A 247 9.28 5.79 2.90
C GLU A 247 8.31 6.64 3.72
N ALA A 248 8.74 7.22 4.85
CA ALA A 248 7.90 8.11 5.65
C ALA A 248 7.43 9.34 4.84
N ARG A 249 8.28 9.85 3.93
CA ARG A 249 7.89 10.90 2.98
C ARG A 249 6.82 10.45 1.99
N CYS A 250 6.87 9.21 1.49
CA CYS A 250 5.81 8.58 0.69
C CYS A 250 4.44 8.70 1.39
N TRP A 251 4.35 8.26 2.64
CA TRP A 251 3.12 8.31 3.42
C TRP A 251 2.63 9.74 3.68
N ARG A 252 3.52 10.66 4.10
CA ARG A 252 3.15 12.07 4.32
C ARG A 252 2.62 12.75 3.06
N ARG A 253 3.22 12.48 1.90
CA ARG A 253 2.73 13.04 0.64
C ARG A 253 1.38 12.45 0.26
N LEU A 254 1.19 11.14 0.41
CA LEU A 254 -0.08 10.48 0.13
C LEU A 254 -1.21 11.08 0.98
N ASP A 255 -0.95 11.34 2.27
CA ASP A 255 -1.91 11.96 3.18
C ASP A 255 -2.30 13.37 2.73
N ARG A 256 -1.31 14.27 2.63
CA ARG A 256 -1.51 15.66 2.18
C ARG A 256 -2.21 15.72 0.82
N ASP A 257 -1.73 14.92 -0.13
CA ASP A 257 -2.26 14.94 -1.48
C ASP A 257 -3.69 14.38 -1.51
N GLY A 258 -3.99 13.37 -0.68
CA GLY A 258 -5.31 12.79 -0.52
C GLY A 258 -6.31 13.76 0.13
N GLU A 259 -5.91 14.50 1.16
CA GLU A 259 -6.74 15.54 1.78
C GLU A 259 -7.13 16.64 0.80
N LEU A 260 -6.17 17.10 0.00
CA LEU A 260 -6.37 18.11 -1.02
C LEU A 260 -7.35 17.63 -2.11
N LEU A 261 -7.22 16.37 -2.57
CA LEU A 261 -8.16 15.77 -3.52
C LEU A 261 -9.58 15.65 -2.93
N LEU A 262 -9.69 15.30 -1.64
CA LEU A 262 -10.98 15.23 -0.94
C LEU A 262 -11.68 16.59 -0.80
N ARG A 263 -10.89 17.65 -0.55
CA ARG A 263 -11.39 19.03 -0.42
C ARG A 263 -11.76 19.64 -1.77
N GLY A 264 -11.17 19.15 -2.86
CA GLY A 264 -11.44 19.57 -4.23
C GLY A 264 -12.93 19.66 -4.58
N SER A 265 -13.27 20.61 -5.46
CA SER A 265 -14.64 20.87 -5.93
C SER A 265 -15.09 19.92 -7.05
N GLU A 266 -14.15 19.20 -7.67
CA GLU A 266 -14.40 18.34 -8.82
C GLU A 266 -15.33 17.15 -8.55
N PHE A 267 -16.02 16.70 -9.60
CA PHE A 267 -16.96 15.57 -9.58
C PHE A 267 -16.43 14.43 -10.47
N GLY A 268 -15.24 13.92 -10.11
CA GLY A 268 -14.55 12.84 -10.81
C GLY A 268 -13.86 11.87 -9.86
N ALA A 269 -12.85 11.14 -10.37
CA ALA A 269 -12.14 10.13 -9.59
C ALA A 269 -11.27 10.72 -8.45
N GLY A 270 -10.91 12.01 -8.52
CA GLY A 270 -10.02 12.66 -7.55
C GLY A 270 -10.46 12.53 -6.10
N PRO A 271 -11.66 12.97 -5.69
CA PRO A 271 -12.13 12.83 -4.31
C PRO A 271 -12.19 11.37 -3.81
N VAL A 272 -12.44 10.42 -4.71
CA VAL A 272 -12.45 8.98 -4.39
C VAL A 272 -11.03 8.50 -4.13
N LEU A 273 -10.09 8.83 -5.01
CA LEU A 273 -8.66 8.53 -4.82
C LEU A 273 -8.11 9.20 -3.57
N GLY A 274 -8.57 10.42 -3.27
CA GLY A 274 -8.26 11.12 -2.04
C GLY A 274 -8.76 10.38 -0.79
N ALA A 275 -10.01 9.89 -0.81
CA ALA A 275 -10.53 9.04 0.27
C ALA A 275 -9.70 7.78 0.44
N ALA A 276 -9.42 7.06 -0.65
CA ALA A 276 -8.62 5.84 -0.60
C ALA A 276 -7.22 6.10 -0.02
N GLY A 277 -6.57 7.21 -0.43
CA GLY A 277 -5.27 7.62 0.09
C GLY A 277 -5.28 7.90 1.60
N VAL A 278 -6.19 8.75 2.10
CA VAL A 278 -6.23 9.08 3.54
C VAL A 278 -6.68 7.90 4.41
N LEU A 279 -7.54 7.02 3.89
CA LEU A 279 -7.93 5.80 4.60
C LEU A 279 -6.76 4.80 4.65
N ALA A 280 -5.96 4.69 3.59
CA ALA A 280 -4.75 3.86 3.58
C ALA A 280 -3.69 4.38 4.55
N VAL A 281 -3.47 5.70 4.60
CA VAL A 281 -2.58 6.33 5.59
C VAL A 281 -3.08 6.09 7.01
N ASP A 282 -4.38 6.24 7.26
CA ASP A 282 -4.95 5.99 8.60
C ASP A 282 -4.74 4.55 9.05
N ALA A 283 -5.04 3.57 8.18
CA ALA A 283 -4.81 2.15 8.48
C ALA A 283 -3.32 1.86 8.74
N TRP A 284 -2.42 2.45 7.95
CA TRP A 284 -0.98 2.32 8.15
C TRP A 284 -0.52 2.91 9.51
N ARG A 285 -1.01 4.11 9.86
CA ARG A 285 -0.73 4.75 11.16
C ARG A 285 -1.22 3.92 12.34
N VAL A 286 -2.41 3.32 12.22
CA VAL A 286 -2.99 2.45 13.25
C VAL A 286 -2.15 1.19 13.41
N ARG A 287 -1.76 0.53 12.32
CA ARG A 287 -0.89 -0.65 12.39
C ARG A 287 0.46 -0.33 13.03
N ALA A 288 1.07 0.79 12.66
CA ALA A 288 2.31 1.27 13.30
C ALA A 288 2.10 1.56 14.80
N ALA A 289 0.97 2.15 15.18
CA ALA A 289 0.65 2.42 16.58
C ALA A 289 0.49 1.11 17.39
N LEU A 290 -0.14 0.09 16.82
CA LEU A 290 -0.27 -1.23 17.43
C LEU A 290 1.10 -1.92 17.62
N GLU A 291 2.03 -1.78 16.67
CA GLU A 291 3.42 -2.27 16.83
C GLU A 291 4.11 -1.62 18.03
N VAL A 292 3.98 -0.29 18.17
CA VAL A 292 4.59 0.43 19.29
C VAL A 292 3.96 -0.01 20.62
N ALA A 293 2.63 -0.08 20.69
CA ALA A 293 1.91 -0.52 21.89
C ALA A 293 2.26 -1.97 22.28
N ALA A 294 2.38 -2.88 21.30
CA ALA A 294 2.77 -4.26 21.54
C ALA A 294 4.18 -4.42 22.11
N ARG A 295 5.05 -3.43 21.91
CA ARG A 295 6.41 -3.39 22.47
C ARG A 295 6.49 -2.68 23.83
N GLY A 296 5.34 -2.47 24.48
CA GLY A 296 5.23 -1.81 25.78
C GLY A 296 5.01 -0.29 25.70
N GLY A 297 4.65 0.21 24.52
CA GLY A 297 4.68 1.64 24.22
C GLY A 297 6.11 2.13 23.95
N GLY A 298 6.27 3.41 23.62
CA GLY A 298 7.59 3.97 23.37
C GLY A 298 7.62 5.49 23.35
N PRO A 299 8.81 6.10 23.26
CA PRO A 299 8.93 7.54 23.09
C PRO A 299 8.16 7.94 21.83
N ILE A 300 7.11 8.74 22.00
CA ILE A 300 6.22 9.19 20.92
C ILE A 300 7.00 9.79 19.73
N GLY A 301 8.20 10.34 19.98
CA GLY A 301 9.10 10.84 18.93
C GLY A 301 9.52 9.80 17.90
N ALA A 302 9.65 8.52 18.25
CA ALA A 302 9.95 7.45 17.29
C ALA A 302 8.74 7.13 16.39
N TYR A 303 7.53 7.19 16.94
CA TYR A 303 6.30 7.08 16.16
C TYR A 303 6.14 8.28 15.22
N ASP A 304 6.28 9.50 15.73
CA ASP A 304 6.13 10.75 14.98
C ASP A 304 7.18 10.92 13.86
N ALA A 305 8.37 10.33 14.01
CA ALA A 305 9.39 10.34 12.97
C ALA A 305 8.93 9.58 11.71
N VAL A 306 8.09 8.56 11.90
CA VAL A 306 7.60 7.71 10.83
C VAL A 306 6.20 8.17 10.39
N ALA A 307 5.26 8.38 11.32
CA ALA A 307 3.80 8.44 11.13
C ALA A 307 3.12 9.82 11.02
#